data_AF-A0A533RRT8-F1
#
_entry.id   AF-A0A533RRT8-F1
#
_cell.length_a   1.000
_cell.length_b   1.000
_cell.length_c   1.000
_cell.angle_alpha   90.00
_cell.angle_beta   90.00
_cell.angle_gamma   90.00
#
_symmetry.space_group_name_H-M   'P 1'
#
loop_
_entity.id
_entity.type
_entity.pdbx_description
1 polymer ?
#
loop_
_entity_poly.entity_id
_entity_poly.type
_entity_poly.pdbx_seq_one_letter_code
_entity_poly.pdbx_strand_id
1 'polypeptide(L)'
;VSVFGVNGNFDDCQSAVKAAFADESLTTWLHAEKRLKLSSANSINWGRLLPQIVYYVSAYADLVASGGVTSGAPMDVCVPTGNFGNILGAYYAKLMGVPIGRLICASNENNVLADFITTGVYDISSRDFVTTPSPSMDILISSNLERLLYHLAGPDAVAGWMAELAENKRFQVDADTFHAVRELLVGDFVTNAESLATVRRVWDEFGYLMDPHTAVAWEVASRTMSDNPIVVVSTAHWAKFGADVLKALTGTAYGDPLGERYADKTGVELLGEVQGVVGGHACVPAALAELDAATARFTATVEAGRDGVENAVRAWLTGR
;
A
#
# COMPACT_ATOMS: atom_id res chain seq x y z
N VAL A 1 -13.87 -17.49 10.52
CA VAL A 1 -12.51 -17.04 10.16
C VAL A 1 -11.53 -18.07 10.71
N SER A 2 -10.50 -18.41 9.93
CA SER A 2 -9.30 -19.12 10.36
C SER A 2 -8.09 -18.35 9.88
N VAL A 3 -7.00 -18.36 10.64
CA VAL A 3 -5.72 -17.78 10.26
C VAL A 3 -4.66 -18.86 10.38
N PHE A 4 -3.82 -18.97 9.36
CA PHE A 4 -2.71 -19.91 9.32
C PHE A 4 -1.43 -19.10 9.10
N GLY A 5 -0.47 -19.25 10.01
CA GLY A 5 0.89 -18.76 9.77
C GLY A 5 1.57 -19.66 8.75
N VAL A 6 2.13 -19.10 7.68
CA VAL A 6 2.91 -19.88 6.72
C VAL A 6 4.37 -19.83 7.15
N ASN A 7 5.04 -20.98 7.20
CA ASN A 7 6.48 -21.06 7.43
C ASN A 7 7.23 -20.60 6.17
N GLY A 8 7.35 -19.29 6.01
CA GLY A 8 7.95 -18.63 4.85
C GLY A 8 7.80 -17.11 4.92
N ASN A 9 7.99 -16.43 3.80
CA ASN A 9 7.79 -14.99 3.67
C ASN A 9 6.47 -14.64 2.97
N PHE A 10 6.24 -13.34 2.71
CA PHE A 10 5.02 -12.87 2.04
C PHE A 10 4.86 -13.40 0.60
N ASP A 11 5.96 -13.50 -0.15
CA ASP A 11 5.95 -14.02 -1.52
C ASP A 11 5.66 -15.52 -1.56
N ASP A 12 6.14 -16.28 -0.58
CA ASP A 12 5.79 -17.68 -0.39
C ASP A 12 4.28 -17.83 -0.13
N CYS A 13 3.71 -16.98 0.74
CA CYS A 13 2.26 -16.96 0.99
C CYS A 13 1.48 -16.67 -0.29
N GLN A 14 1.89 -15.65 -1.06
CA GLN A 14 1.20 -15.25 -2.28
C GLN A 14 1.28 -16.35 -3.35
N SER A 15 2.44 -16.98 -3.51
CA SER A 15 2.67 -18.05 -4.47
C SER A 15 1.88 -19.31 -4.10
N ALA A 16 1.87 -19.69 -2.83
CA ALA A 16 1.10 -20.83 -2.33
C ALA A 16 -0.41 -20.65 -2.54
N VAL A 17 -0.96 -19.47 -2.25
CA VAL A 17 -2.37 -19.16 -2.48
C VAL A 17 -2.68 -19.14 -3.97
N LYS A 18 -1.85 -18.53 -4.83
CA LYS A 18 -2.06 -18.55 -6.29
C LYS A 18 -2.08 -19.98 -6.85
N ALA A 19 -1.16 -20.84 -6.40
CA ALA A 19 -1.11 -22.23 -6.80
C ALA A 19 -2.37 -22.99 -6.37
N ALA A 20 -2.87 -22.78 -5.14
CA ALA A 20 -4.12 -23.37 -4.67
C ALA A 20 -5.35 -22.87 -5.46
N PHE A 21 -5.36 -21.60 -5.89
CA PHE A 21 -6.41 -21.06 -6.77
C PHE A 21 -6.41 -21.66 -8.18
N ALA A 22 -5.23 -22.05 -8.68
CA ALA A 22 -5.07 -22.69 -9.97
C ALA A 22 -5.33 -24.21 -9.92
N ASP A 23 -5.49 -24.80 -8.73
CA ASP A 23 -5.76 -26.23 -8.59
C ASP A 23 -7.23 -26.57 -8.83
N GLU A 24 -7.49 -27.21 -9.97
CA GLU A 24 -8.83 -27.65 -10.36
C GLU A 24 -9.39 -28.74 -9.43
N SER A 25 -8.54 -29.55 -8.80
CA SER A 25 -8.96 -30.62 -7.89
C SER A 25 -9.48 -30.05 -6.57
N LEU A 26 -8.83 -29.02 -6.05
CA LEU A 26 -9.30 -28.27 -4.89
C LEU A 26 -10.61 -27.56 -5.20
N THR A 27 -10.69 -26.90 -6.35
CA THR A 27 -11.88 -26.16 -6.78
C THR A 27 -13.08 -27.10 -6.95
N THR A 28 -12.88 -28.23 -7.60
CA THR A 28 -13.89 -29.28 -7.76
C THR A 28 -14.37 -29.79 -6.40
N TRP A 29 -13.45 -30.12 -5.50
CA TRP A 29 -13.80 -30.62 -4.17
C TRP A 29 -14.58 -29.58 -3.34
N LEU A 30 -14.14 -28.31 -3.34
CA LEU A 30 -14.83 -27.23 -2.63
C LEU A 30 -16.27 -27.04 -3.15
N HIS A 31 -16.46 -27.12 -4.46
CA HIS A 31 -17.77 -26.95 -5.08
C HIS A 31 -18.68 -28.15 -4.80
N ALA A 32 -18.20 -29.37 -5.01
CA ALA A 32 -18.99 -30.59 -4.88
C ALA A 32 -19.32 -30.92 -3.41
N GLU A 33 -18.31 -30.90 -2.53
CA GLU A 33 -18.44 -31.39 -1.16
C GLU A 33 -18.83 -30.29 -0.17
N LYS A 34 -18.46 -29.03 -0.45
CA LYS A 34 -18.67 -27.91 0.48
C LYS A 34 -19.61 -26.84 -0.07
N ARG A 35 -19.99 -26.89 -1.35
CA ARG A 35 -20.78 -25.85 -2.04
C ARG A 35 -20.14 -24.46 -1.93
N LEU A 36 -18.80 -24.42 -1.93
CA LEU A 36 -18.00 -23.19 -1.82
C LEU A 36 -17.25 -22.93 -3.13
N LYS A 37 -16.88 -21.67 -3.33
CA LYS A 37 -15.97 -21.22 -4.40
C LYS A 37 -14.83 -20.43 -3.77
N LEU A 38 -13.63 -20.56 -4.32
CA LEU A 38 -12.51 -19.72 -3.93
C LEU A 38 -12.72 -18.29 -4.43
N SER A 39 -12.40 -17.33 -3.58
CA SER A 39 -12.40 -15.92 -3.89
C SER A 39 -11.26 -15.24 -3.15
N SER A 40 -10.65 -14.24 -3.78
CA SER A 40 -9.53 -13.50 -3.20
C SER A 40 -9.99 -12.12 -2.74
N ALA A 41 -9.54 -11.73 -1.56
CA ALA A 41 -9.67 -10.37 -1.04
C ALA A 41 -8.39 -9.53 -1.29
N ASN A 42 -7.55 -9.91 -2.27
CA ASN A 42 -6.32 -9.20 -2.62
C ASN A 42 -6.52 -8.21 -3.78
N SER A 43 -5.46 -7.45 -4.13
CA SER A 43 -5.47 -6.33 -5.09
C SER A 43 -5.91 -6.69 -6.52
N ILE A 44 -6.01 -7.99 -6.82
CA ILE A 44 -6.52 -8.49 -8.10
C ILE A 44 -8.05 -8.30 -8.19
N ASN A 45 -8.78 -8.31 -7.08
CA ASN A 45 -10.25 -8.26 -7.09
C ASN A 45 -10.77 -6.84 -7.36
N TRP A 46 -11.60 -6.66 -8.40
CA TRP A 46 -12.27 -5.39 -8.73
C TRP A 46 -13.13 -4.84 -7.57
N GLY A 47 -13.71 -5.73 -6.76
CA GLY A 47 -14.47 -5.37 -5.57
C GLY A 47 -13.65 -4.63 -4.50
N ARG A 48 -12.31 -4.69 -4.53
CA ARG A 48 -11.46 -3.82 -3.69
C ARG A 48 -11.30 -2.42 -4.27
N LEU A 49 -11.30 -2.30 -5.59
CA LEU A 49 -11.00 -1.06 -6.30
C LEU A 49 -12.21 -0.13 -6.30
N LEU A 50 -13.41 -0.68 -6.49
CA LEU A 50 -14.64 0.08 -6.53
C LEU A 50 -14.88 0.96 -5.28
N PRO A 51 -14.75 0.46 -4.03
CA PRO A 51 -14.93 1.31 -2.84
C PRO A 51 -13.89 2.42 -2.71
N GLN A 52 -12.70 2.25 -3.31
CA GLN A 52 -11.62 3.24 -3.23
C GLN A 52 -11.94 4.51 -4.03
N ILE A 53 -12.80 4.41 -5.04
CA ILE A 53 -13.26 5.55 -5.83
C ILE A 53 -14.07 6.53 -4.96
N VAL A 54 -14.86 5.99 -4.03
CA VAL A 54 -15.88 6.74 -3.26
C VAL A 54 -15.25 7.84 -2.40
N TYR A 55 -14.13 7.56 -1.74
CA TYR A 55 -13.52 8.57 -0.85
C TYR A 55 -12.88 9.73 -1.61
N TYR A 56 -12.55 9.59 -2.89
CA TYR A 56 -12.10 10.73 -3.71
C TYR A 56 -13.23 11.66 -4.07
N VAL A 57 -14.43 11.11 -4.34
CA VAL A 57 -15.65 11.91 -4.52
C VAL A 57 -15.99 12.64 -3.22
N SER A 58 -15.95 11.94 -2.08
CA SER A 58 -16.17 12.54 -0.76
C SER A 58 -15.16 13.63 -0.45
N ALA A 59 -13.85 13.36 -0.63
CA ALA A 59 -12.79 14.32 -0.35
C ALA A 59 -12.94 15.61 -1.16
N TYR A 60 -13.32 15.51 -2.45
CA TYR A 60 -13.61 16.69 -3.26
C TYR A 60 -14.80 17.49 -2.70
N ALA A 61 -15.89 16.80 -2.34
CA ALA A 61 -17.07 17.45 -1.77
C ALA A 61 -16.74 18.15 -0.43
N ASP A 62 -15.96 17.51 0.43
CA ASP A 62 -15.50 18.06 1.71
C ASP A 62 -14.57 19.26 1.50
N LEU A 63 -13.70 19.21 0.50
CA LEU A 63 -12.80 20.31 0.14
C LEU A 63 -13.58 21.52 -0.41
N VAL A 64 -14.63 21.29 -1.20
CA VAL A 64 -15.53 22.36 -1.66
C VAL A 64 -16.32 22.95 -0.48
N ALA A 65 -16.89 22.10 0.37
CA ALA A 65 -17.71 22.52 1.51
C ALA A 65 -16.91 23.34 2.55
N SER A 66 -15.63 23.02 2.73
CA SER A 66 -14.72 23.75 3.61
C SER A 66 -14.14 25.02 2.97
N GLY A 67 -14.39 25.27 1.68
CA GLY A 67 -13.81 26.39 0.93
C GLY A 67 -12.34 26.21 0.55
N GLY A 68 -11.79 24.99 0.68
CA GLY A 68 -10.42 24.67 0.27
C GLY A 68 -10.24 24.59 -1.25
N VAL A 69 -11.32 24.40 -2.01
CA VAL A 69 -11.34 24.51 -3.47
C VAL A 69 -12.67 25.09 -3.95
N THR A 70 -12.64 25.91 -5.01
CA THR A 70 -13.86 26.37 -5.68
C THR A 70 -14.52 25.20 -6.41
N SER A 71 -15.84 25.05 -6.31
CA SER A 71 -16.58 24.03 -7.07
C SER A 71 -16.26 24.09 -8.56
N GLY A 72 -15.85 22.95 -9.14
CA GLY A 72 -15.42 22.83 -10.53
C GLY A 72 -13.93 23.10 -10.76
N ALA A 73 -13.22 23.74 -9.81
CA ALA A 73 -11.77 23.89 -9.88
C ALA A 73 -11.07 22.58 -9.48
N PRO A 74 -9.89 22.28 -10.07
CA PRO A 74 -9.19 21.03 -9.84
C PRO A 74 -8.53 20.95 -8.45
N MET A 75 -8.44 19.74 -7.92
CA MET A 75 -7.51 19.38 -6.84
C MET A 75 -6.49 18.37 -7.35
N ASP A 76 -5.26 18.42 -6.86
CA ASP A 76 -4.30 17.33 -7.07
C ASP A 76 -4.42 16.31 -5.93
N VAL A 77 -4.02 15.07 -6.19
CA VAL A 77 -4.14 13.98 -5.21
C VAL A 77 -2.80 13.28 -5.07
N CYS A 78 -2.23 13.26 -3.86
CA CYS A 78 -0.99 12.54 -3.55
C CYS A 78 -1.27 11.26 -2.78
N VAL A 79 -0.83 10.13 -3.33
CA VAL A 79 -1.10 8.79 -2.81
C VAL A 79 0.21 8.07 -2.50
N PRO A 80 0.43 7.62 -1.26
CA PRO A 80 1.52 6.69 -0.97
C PRO A 80 1.20 5.35 -1.64
N THR A 81 2.00 5.00 -2.65
CA THR A 81 1.61 3.99 -3.64
C THR A 81 2.56 2.80 -3.63
N GLY A 82 2.00 1.62 -3.36
CA GLY A 82 2.63 0.32 -3.63
C GLY A 82 2.01 -0.32 -4.87
N ASN A 83 0.97 -1.16 -4.67
CA ASN A 83 0.30 -1.92 -5.74
C ASN A 83 -0.60 -1.11 -6.71
N PHE A 84 -0.53 0.22 -6.71
CA PHE A 84 -1.26 1.14 -7.62
C PHE A 84 -2.80 1.18 -7.51
N GLY A 85 -3.43 0.35 -6.67
CA GLY A 85 -4.91 0.30 -6.58
C GLY A 85 -5.55 1.60 -6.09
N ASN A 86 -4.95 2.25 -5.08
CA ASN A 86 -5.48 3.45 -4.44
C ASN A 86 -5.49 4.63 -5.43
N ILE A 87 -4.34 4.93 -6.05
CA ILE A 87 -4.23 5.99 -7.06
C ILE A 87 -5.05 5.67 -8.33
N LEU A 88 -5.22 4.40 -8.69
CA LEU A 88 -6.13 4.00 -9.77
C LEU A 88 -7.60 4.29 -9.42
N GLY A 89 -7.98 4.20 -8.14
CA GLY A 89 -9.28 4.68 -7.65
C GLY A 89 -9.48 6.18 -7.90
N ALA A 90 -8.43 6.99 -7.72
CA ALA A 90 -8.45 8.42 -8.01
C ALA A 90 -8.61 8.68 -9.51
N TYR A 91 -7.91 7.90 -10.34
CA TYR A 91 -8.06 7.95 -11.79
C TYR A 91 -9.49 7.65 -12.23
N TYR A 92 -10.14 6.64 -11.66
CA TYR A 92 -11.55 6.38 -11.97
C TYR A 92 -12.49 7.47 -11.47
N ALA A 93 -12.24 8.06 -10.29
CA ALA A 93 -12.99 9.22 -9.84
C ALA A 93 -12.86 10.41 -10.81
N LYS A 94 -11.65 10.64 -11.35
CA LYS A 94 -11.39 11.64 -12.40
C LYS A 94 -12.19 11.33 -13.67
N LEU A 95 -12.18 10.09 -14.15
CA LEU A 95 -12.98 9.67 -15.31
C LEU A 95 -14.49 9.81 -15.09
N MET A 96 -14.95 9.68 -13.84
CA MET A 96 -16.35 9.91 -13.46
C MET A 96 -16.73 11.39 -13.36
N GLY A 97 -15.78 12.32 -13.56
CA GLY A 97 -16.02 13.76 -13.60
C GLY A 97 -15.66 14.52 -12.34
N VAL A 98 -15.02 13.88 -11.33
CA VAL A 98 -14.45 14.64 -10.21
C VAL A 98 -13.31 15.52 -10.76
N PRO A 99 -13.28 16.83 -10.46
CA PRO A 99 -12.20 17.73 -10.88
C PRO A 99 -10.87 17.42 -10.19
N ILE A 100 -10.22 16.35 -10.65
CA ILE A 100 -8.87 15.96 -10.23
C ILE A 100 -7.90 16.42 -11.31
N GLY A 101 -6.87 17.17 -10.92
CA GLY A 101 -5.76 17.59 -11.76
C GLY A 101 -4.74 16.46 -11.92
N ARG A 102 -3.60 16.62 -11.25
CA ARG A 102 -2.49 15.65 -11.24
C ARG A 102 -2.74 14.55 -10.22
N LEU A 103 -2.33 13.33 -10.59
CA LEU A 103 -2.25 12.20 -9.68
C LEU A 103 -0.77 12.00 -9.29
N ILE A 104 -0.45 12.25 -8.04
CA ILE A 104 0.92 12.21 -7.53
C ILE A 104 1.16 10.85 -6.87
N CYS A 105 2.04 10.06 -7.47
CA CYS A 105 2.45 8.73 -7.04
C CYS A 105 3.70 8.84 -6.16
N ALA A 106 3.50 8.77 -4.84
CA ALA A 106 4.58 8.81 -3.87
C ALA A 106 5.08 7.40 -3.54
N SER A 107 6.33 7.10 -3.88
CA SER A 107 6.98 5.81 -3.58
C SER A 107 7.93 5.93 -2.38
N ASN A 108 8.23 4.83 -1.71
CA ASN A 108 9.34 4.77 -0.77
C ASN A 108 10.64 4.37 -1.53
N GLU A 109 11.67 3.87 -0.84
CA GLU A 109 12.92 3.41 -1.48
C GLU A 109 12.70 2.36 -2.59
N ASN A 110 11.59 1.61 -2.55
CA ASN A 110 11.15 0.77 -3.66
C ASN A 110 10.47 1.63 -4.74
N ASN A 111 11.28 2.42 -5.45
CA ASN A 111 10.86 3.53 -6.29
C ASN A 111 10.62 3.19 -7.77
N VAL A 112 10.33 1.92 -8.10
CA VAL A 112 10.11 1.48 -9.50
C VAL A 112 9.01 2.28 -10.22
N LEU A 113 7.97 2.70 -9.50
CA LEU A 113 6.89 3.52 -10.06
C LEU A 113 7.34 4.94 -10.35
N ALA A 114 8.14 5.55 -9.48
CA ALA A 114 8.69 6.89 -9.70
C ALA A 114 9.59 6.92 -10.93
N ASP A 115 10.44 5.90 -11.08
CA ASP A 115 11.31 5.74 -12.24
C ASP A 115 10.52 5.48 -13.52
N PHE A 116 9.50 4.62 -13.47
CA PHE A 116 8.61 4.37 -14.60
C PHE A 116 7.91 5.65 -15.07
N ILE A 117 7.33 6.43 -14.14
CA ILE A 117 6.65 7.69 -14.46
C ILE A 117 7.64 8.72 -15.03
N THR A 118 8.91 8.66 -14.64
CA THR A 118 9.94 9.59 -15.12
C THR A 118 10.51 9.20 -16.48
N THR A 119 10.59 7.90 -16.79
CA THR A 119 11.39 7.40 -17.93
C THR A 119 10.58 6.62 -18.97
N GLY A 120 9.36 6.17 -18.63
CA GLY A 120 8.57 5.24 -19.44
C GLY A 120 9.08 3.80 -19.38
N VAL A 121 10.10 3.52 -18.58
CA VAL A 121 10.72 2.21 -18.43
C VAL A 121 10.35 1.62 -17.08
N TYR A 122 9.71 0.45 -17.08
CA TYR A 122 9.50 -0.33 -15.87
C TYR A 122 10.57 -1.42 -15.82
N ASP A 123 11.53 -1.31 -14.89
CA ASP A 123 12.69 -2.21 -14.82
C ASP A 123 12.88 -2.72 -13.40
N ILE A 124 12.79 -4.03 -13.20
CA ILE A 124 13.08 -4.70 -11.93
C ILE A 124 14.18 -5.76 -12.08
N SER A 125 14.93 -5.73 -13.18
CA SER A 125 15.94 -6.74 -13.51
C SER A 125 17.15 -6.72 -12.55
N SER A 126 17.44 -5.58 -11.95
CA SER A 126 18.59 -5.34 -11.08
C SER A 126 18.24 -4.60 -9.78
N ARG A 127 16.95 -4.54 -9.42
CA ARG A 127 16.49 -3.87 -8.19
C ARG A 127 16.52 -4.81 -7.01
N ASP A 128 17.16 -4.36 -5.94
CA ASP A 128 17.07 -5.01 -4.65
C ASP A 128 15.72 -4.70 -3.98
N PHE A 129 15.18 -5.68 -3.26
CA PHE A 129 14.03 -5.47 -2.39
C PHE A 129 14.49 -4.80 -1.10
N VAL A 130 13.95 -3.62 -0.80
CA VAL A 130 14.34 -2.86 0.39
C VAL A 130 13.19 -2.84 1.39
N THR A 131 13.45 -3.27 2.62
CA THR A 131 12.50 -3.08 3.72
C THR A 131 12.49 -1.62 4.15
N THR A 132 11.32 -1.04 4.40
CA THR A 132 11.18 0.37 4.79
C THR A 132 10.28 0.54 6.02
N PRO A 133 10.24 1.74 6.66
CA PRO A 133 9.21 2.11 7.64
C PRO A 133 7.78 2.02 7.11
N SER A 134 7.61 1.88 5.79
CA SER A 134 6.34 1.88 5.08
C SER A 134 6.07 0.54 4.36
N PRO A 135 6.08 -0.61 5.08
CA PRO A 135 6.22 -1.93 4.46
C PRO A 135 5.10 -2.33 3.50
N SER A 136 3.90 -1.75 3.63
CA SER A 136 2.79 -1.96 2.68
C SER A 136 3.04 -1.39 1.27
N MET A 137 4.11 -0.60 1.09
CA MET A 137 4.56 -0.05 -0.19
C MET A 137 5.80 -0.78 -0.74
N ASP A 138 6.41 -1.69 0.03
CA ASP A 138 7.61 -2.43 -0.37
C ASP A 138 7.24 -3.46 -1.43
N ILE A 139 7.30 -3.04 -2.70
CA ILE A 139 6.92 -3.84 -3.85
C ILE A 139 7.90 -3.63 -5.00
N LEU A 140 8.16 -4.69 -5.76
CA LEU A 140 8.83 -4.60 -7.05
C LEU A 140 7.83 -4.60 -8.22
N ILE A 141 6.73 -5.33 -8.09
CA ILE A 141 5.70 -5.42 -9.14
C ILE A 141 4.42 -4.76 -8.64
N SER A 142 3.97 -3.73 -9.35
CA SER A 142 2.76 -3.00 -9.01
C SER A 142 1.54 -3.53 -9.78
N SER A 143 0.75 -4.39 -9.13
CA SER A 143 -0.25 -5.21 -9.82
C SER A 143 -1.39 -4.44 -10.51
N ASN A 144 -1.66 -3.19 -10.14
CA ASN A 144 -2.73 -2.40 -10.76
C ASN A 144 -2.22 -1.42 -11.82
N LEU A 145 -0.91 -1.30 -12.04
CA LEU A 145 -0.38 -0.45 -13.11
C LEU A 145 -0.85 -0.95 -14.49
N GLU A 146 -0.90 -2.27 -14.67
CA GLU A 146 -1.44 -2.94 -15.86
C GLU A 146 -2.82 -2.39 -16.27
N ARG A 147 -3.70 -2.11 -15.29
CA ARG A 147 -5.04 -1.58 -15.55
C ARG A 147 -5.00 -0.15 -16.08
N LEU A 148 -4.11 0.70 -15.56
CA LEU A 148 -3.94 2.04 -16.11
C LEU A 148 -3.42 1.96 -17.54
N LEU A 149 -2.38 1.16 -17.79
CA LEU A 149 -1.80 0.99 -19.11
C LEU A 149 -2.83 0.44 -20.11
N TYR A 150 -3.73 -0.43 -19.67
CA TYR A 150 -4.83 -0.92 -20.51
C TYR A 150 -5.73 0.23 -21.00
N HIS A 151 -6.04 1.20 -20.13
CA HIS A 151 -6.84 2.36 -20.52
C HIS A 151 -6.10 3.31 -21.47
N LEU A 152 -4.77 3.38 -21.36
CA LEU A 152 -3.95 4.29 -22.16
C LEU A 152 -3.55 3.71 -23.54
N ALA A 153 -3.25 2.41 -23.59
CA ALA A 153 -2.63 1.76 -24.75
C ALA A 153 -3.43 0.58 -25.33
N GLY A 154 -4.44 0.09 -24.62
CA GLY A 154 -5.25 -1.06 -25.03
C GLY A 154 -4.61 -2.43 -24.72
N PRO A 155 -5.36 -3.51 -24.96
CA PRO A 155 -4.99 -4.87 -24.53
C PRO A 155 -3.70 -5.40 -25.17
N ASP A 156 -3.49 -5.16 -26.46
CA ASP A 156 -2.41 -5.81 -27.22
C ASP A 156 -1.04 -5.29 -26.79
N ALA A 157 -0.89 -3.97 -26.62
CA ALA A 157 0.33 -3.35 -26.13
C ALA A 157 0.66 -3.82 -24.71
N VAL A 158 -0.35 -3.83 -23.82
CA VAL A 158 -0.19 -4.29 -22.43
C VAL A 158 0.21 -5.76 -22.35
N ALA A 159 -0.41 -6.63 -23.16
CA ALA A 159 -0.04 -8.03 -23.21
C ALA A 159 1.45 -8.22 -23.60
N GLY A 160 1.93 -7.43 -24.58
CA GLY A 160 3.34 -7.39 -24.95
C GLY A 160 4.25 -6.99 -23.80
N TRP A 161 3.95 -5.88 -23.12
CA TRP A 161 4.74 -5.40 -21.97
C TRP A 161 4.73 -6.34 -20.78
N MET A 162 3.60 -7.01 -20.51
CA MET A 162 3.52 -8.00 -19.43
C MET A 162 4.34 -9.25 -19.76
N ALA A 163 4.40 -9.65 -21.04
CA ALA A 163 5.28 -10.72 -21.49
C ALA A 163 6.76 -10.34 -21.33
N GLU A 164 7.15 -9.13 -21.74
CA GLU A 164 8.51 -8.60 -21.54
C GLU A 164 8.87 -8.53 -20.05
N LEU A 165 7.96 -8.08 -19.18
CA LEU A 165 8.17 -8.05 -17.73
C LEU A 165 8.38 -9.47 -17.18
N ALA A 166 7.61 -10.45 -17.65
CA ALA A 166 7.73 -11.83 -17.18
C ALA A 166 9.09 -12.44 -17.55
N GLU A 167 9.51 -12.25 -18.80
CA GLU A 167 10.74 -12.81 -19.39
C GLU A 167 12.00 -12.05 -18.97
N ASN A 168 12.00 -10.74 -19.18
CA ASN A 168 13.18 -9.88 -19.05
C ASN A 168 13.22 -9.07 -17.75
N LYS A 169 12.17 -9.17 -16.91
CA LYS A 169 12.02 -8.35 -15.70
C LYS A 169 12.00 -6.85 -16.01
N ARG A 170 11.64 -6.48 -17.25
CA ARG A 170 11.66 -5.11 -17.74
C ARG A 170 10.74 -4.94 -18.95
N PHE A 171 10.10 -3.79 -19.09
CA PHE A 171 9.47 -3.34 -20.34
C PHE A 171 9.62 -1.81 -20.51
N GLN A 172 9.37 -1.33 -21.72
CA GLN A 172 9.30 0.10 -22.00
C GLN A 172 8.04 0.42 -22.80
N VAL A 173 7.28 1.41 -22.35
CA VAL A 173 6.07 1.85 -23.08
C VAL A 173 6.45 2.68 -24.30
N ASP A 174 5.55 2.73 -25.29
CA ASP A 174 5.72 3.58 -26.46
C ASP A 174 5.62 5.09 -26.11
N ALA A 175 6.00 5.94 -27.06
CA ALA A 175 6.10 7.38 -26.84
C ALA A 175 4.74 8.04 -26.53
N ASP A 176 3.65 7.59 -27.16
CA ASP A 176 2.32 8.16 -26.96
C ASP A 176 1.79 7.77 -25.58
N THR A 177 1.96 6.50 -25.19
CA THR A 177 1.63 6.03 -23.84
C THR A 177 2.47 6.75 -22.77
N PHE A 178 3.78 6.94 -23.01
CA PHE A 178 4.62 7.67 -22.07
C PHE A 178 4.19 9.13 -21.91
N HIS A 179 3.81 9.78 -23.01
CA HIS A 179 3.28 11.14 -22.96
C HIS A 179 1.99 11.21 -22.12
N ALA A 180 1.04 10.30 -22.35
CA ALA A 180 -0.20 10.22 -21.58
C ALA A 180 0.04 9.94 -20.08
N VAL A 181 1.02 9.09 -19.76
CA VAL A 181 1.45 8.84 -18.37
C VAL A 181 1.96 10.14 -17.72
N ARG A 182 2.79 10.92 -18.43
CA ARG A 182 3.36 12.19 -17.91
C ARG A 182 2.36 13.31 -17.77
N GLU A 183 1.31 13.35 -18.58
CA GLU A 183 0.21 14.31 -18.43
C GLU A 183 -0.66 13.99 -17.21
N LEU A 184 -0.84 12.71 -16.90
CA LEU A 184 -1.70 12.25 -15.82
C LEU A 184 -0.99 12.17 -14.46
N LEU A 185 0.24 11.64 -14.44
CA LEU A 185 0.96 11.25 -13.24
C LEU A 185 2.19 12.13 -12.98
N VAL A 186 2.42 12.42 -11.70
CA VAL A 186 3.70 12.89 -11.18
C VAL A 186 4.25 11.81 -10.27
N GLY A 187 5.49 11.36 -10.49
CA GLY A 187 6.14 10.36 -9.66
C GLY A 187 7.32 10.96 -8.91
N ASP A 188 7.45 10.64 -7.62
CA ASP A 188 8.64 10.91 -6.82
C ASP A 188 8.75 9.86 -5.71
N PHE A 189 9.90 9.82 -5.03
CA PHE A 189 10.13 8.89 -3.94
C PHE A 189 10.82 9.53 -2.73
N VAL A 190 10.73 8.82 -1.61
CA VAL A 190 11.26 9.25 -0.31
C VAL A 190 12.06 8.12 0.30
N THR A 191 13.26 8.44 0.77
CA THR A 191 14.12 7.48 1.47
C THR A 191 13.61 7.17 2.88
N ASN A 192 14.11 6.10 3.50
CA ASN A 192 13.79 5.73 4.87
C ASN A 192 14.11 6.86 5.85
N ALA A 193 15.27 7.52 5.67
CA ALA A 193 15.69 8.64 6.50
C ALA A 193 14.75 9.85 6.35
N GLU A 194 14.38 10.20 5.11
CA GLU A 194 13.46 11.30 4.84
C GLU A 194 12.04 11.00 5.36
N SER A 195 11.55 9.76 5.23
CA SER A 195 10.25 9.36 5.77
C SER A 195 10.17 9.58 7.27
N LEU A 196 11.16 9.11 8.04
CA LEU A 196 11.23 9.32 9.49
C LEU A 196 11.41 10.81 9.85
N ALA A 197 12.25 11.53 9.10
CA ALA A 197 12.43 12.96 9.29
C ALA A 197 11.12 13.75 9.05
N THR A 198 10.31 13.33 8.08
CA THR A 198 9.01 13.96 7.80
C THR A 198 8.00 13.71 8.91
N VAL A 199 7.93 12.49 9.47
CA VAL A 199 7.10 12.22 10.66
C VAL A 199 7.45 13.18 11.79
N ARG A 200 8.75 13.32 12.09
CA ARG A 200 9.24 14.22 13.14
C ARG A 200 8.92 15.68 12.84
N ARG A 201 9.23 16.14 11.62
CA ARG A 201 9.04 17.53 11.19
C ARG A 201 7.57 17.95 11.23
N VAL A 202 6.66 17.12 10.74
CA VAL A 202 5.23 17.45 10.72
C VAL A 202 4.64 17.46 12.12
N TRP A 203 5.11 16.56 13.01
CA TRP A 203 4.74 16.63 14.42
C TRP A 203 5.22 17.94 15.07
N ASP A 204 6.49 18.31 14.88
CA ASP A 204 7.06 19.52 15.49
C ASP A 204 6.41 20.82 14.97
N GLU A 205 6.05 20.86 13.68
CA GLU A 205 5.49 22.05 13.03
C GLU A 205 3.97 22.20 13.22
N PHE A 206 3.23 21.10 13.13
CA PHE A 206 1.76 21.12 13.07
C PHE A 206 1.08 20.39 14.23
N GLY A 207 1.83 19.65 15.06
CA GLY A 207 1.25 18.78 16.09
C GLY A 207 0.43 17.62 15.50
N TYR A 208 0.63 17.27 14.23
CA TYR A 208 -0.07 16.17 13.57
C TYR A 208 0.83 14.93 13.50
N LEU A 209 0.47 13.90 14.26
CA LEU A 209 1.22 12.64 14.28
C LEU A 209 0.70 11.70 13.19
N MET A 210 1.55 11.46 12.19
CA MET A 210 1.25 10.59 11.05
C MET A 210 2.03 9.28 11.10
N ASP A 211 1.57 8.30 10.32
CA ASP A 211 2.33 7.09 10.07
C ASP A 211 3.39 7.29 8.95
N PRO A 212 4.38 6.40 8.83
CA PRO A 212 5.42 6.54 7.81
C PRO A 212 4.91 6.51 6.36
N HIS A 213 3.80 5.83 6.06
CA HIS A 213 3.19 5.84 4.73
C HIS A 213 2.66 7.22 4.37
N THR A 214 1.91 7.85 5.28
CA THR A 214 1.43 9.23 5.07
C THR A 214 2.61 10.20 4.96
N ALA A 215 3.69 9.98 5.71
CA ALA A 215 4.89 10.81 5.63
C ALA A 215 5.56 10.79 4.25
N VAL A 216 5.59 9.63 3.59
CA VAL A 216 6.07 9.53 2.19
C VAL A 216 5.23 10.41 1.26
N ALA A 217 3.91 10.31 1.34
CA ALA A 217 3.02 11.12 0.50
C ALA A 217 3.08 12.61 0.82
N TRP A 218 3.22 12.97 2.10
CA TRP A 218 3.36 14.36 2.55
C TRP A 218 4.63 15.00 2.00
N GLU A 219 5.75 14.30 2.09
CA GLU A 219 7.04 14.80 1.59
C GLU A 219 7.02 14.97 0.07
N VAL A 220 6.54 13.97 -0.67
CA VAL A 220 6.37 14.09 -2.13
C VAL A 220 5.40 15.21 -2.52
N ALA A 221 4.28 15.35 -1.82
CA ALA A 221 3.34 16.45 -2.06
C ALA A 221 4.00 17.81 -1.86
N SER A 222 4.80 17.96 -0.80
CA SER A 222 5.54 19.19 -0.50
C SER A 222 6.55 19.55 -1.59
N ARG A 223 7.19 18.56 -2.22
CA ARG A 223 8.13 18.73 -3.35
C ARG A 223 7.46 19.04 -4.68
N THR A 224 6.18 18.68 -4.82
CA THR A 224 5.44 18.72 -6.07
C THR A 224 4.29 19.73 -6.08
N MET A 225 4.27 20.65 -5.10
CA MET A 225 3.27 21.71 -4.97
C MET A 225 2.99 22.43 -6.30
N SER A 226 1.71 22.73 -6.54
CA SER A 226 1.23 23.57 -7.64
C SER A 226 0.25 24.59 -7.09
N ASP A 227 -0.39 25.37 -7.98
CA ASP A 227 -1.47 26.27 -7.60
C ASP A 227 -2.74 25.52 -7.14
N ASN A 228 -2.86 24.22 -7.44
CA ASN A 228 -3.99 23.41 -7.01
C ASN A 228 -3.82 22.96 -5.55
N PRO A 229 -4.89 22.91 -4.74
CA PRO A 229 -4.84 22.24 -3.45
C PRO A 229 -4.52 20.76 -3.64
N ILE A 230 -3.67 20.22 -2.77
CA ILE A 230 -3.27 18.80 -2.80
C ILE A 230 -3.94 18.06 -1.65
N VAL A 231 -4.68 16.99 -1.98
CA VAL A 231 -5.18 16.03 -1.00
C VAL A 231 -4.13 14.94 -0.80
N VAL A 232 -3.57 14.84 0.41
CA VAL A 232 -2.67 13.74 0.80
C VAL A 232 -3.49 12.60 1.38
N VAL A 233 -3.38 11.40 0.81
CA VAL A 233 -4.10 10.21 1.28
C VAL A 233 -3.37 9.60 2.48
N SER A 234 -3.90 9.81 3.68
CA SER A 234 -3.40 9.14 4.88
C SER A 234 -3.93 7.70 4.95
N THR A 235 -3.05 6.72 4.77
CA THR A 235 -3.45 5.32 4.51
C THR A 235 -3.47 4.43 5.75
N ALA A 236 -2.82 4.85 6.83
CA ALA A 236 -2.89 4.17 8.10
C ALA A 236 -2.74 5.12 9.29
N HIS A 237 -3.23 4.65 10.43
CA HIS A 237 -3.05 5.33 11.69
C HIS A 237 -1.65 5.02 12.25
N TRP A 238 -0.97 6.03 12.82
CA TRP A 238 0.40 5.92 13.36
C TRP A 238 0.58 4.73 14.31
N ALA A 239 -0.46 4.40 15.09
CA ALA A 239 -0.46 3.30 16.06
C ALA A 239 -0.26 1.90 15.44
N LYS A 240 -0.35 1.78 14.10
CA LYS A 240 0.01 0.53 13.41
C LYS A 240 1.52 0.35 13.22
N PHE A 241 2.29 1.43 13.35
CA PHE A 241 3.73 1.49 13.08
C PHE A 241 4.48 2.15 14.24
N GLY A 242 4.10 1.80 15.48
CA GLY A 242 4.60 2.44 16.70
C GLY A 242 6.13 2.44 16.83
N ALA A 243 6.79 1.36 16.42
CA ALA A 243 8.25 1.27 16.47
C ALA A 243 8.92 2.31 15.56
N ASP A 244 8.50 2.42 14.30
CA ASP A 244 9.08 3.38 13.35
C ASP A 244 8.71 4.82 13.70
N VAL A 245 7.49 5.05 14.19
CA VAL A 245 7.07 6.36 14.71
C VAL A 245 7.92 6.76 15.92
N LEU A 246 8.21 5.83 16.83
CA LEU A 246 9.10 6.09 17.95
C LEU A 246 10.51 6.42 17.47
N LYS A 247 11.05 5.67 16.50
CA LYS A 247 12.37 5.96 15.89
C LYS A 247 12.43 7.37 15.32
N ALA A 248 11.40 7.79 14.57
CA ALA A 248 11.30 9.15 14.04
C ALA A 248 11.32 10.20 15.16
N LEU A 249 10.53 9.98 16.21
CA LEU A 249 10.41 10.93 17.32
C LEU A 249 11.68 11.00 18.19
N THR A 250 12.45 9.91 18.30
CA THR A 250 13.69 9.86 19.08
C THR A 250 14.96 10.11 18.27
N GLY A 251 14.85 10.31 16.95
CA GLY A 251 16.00 10.52 16.06
C GLY A 251 16.84 9.26 15.83
N THR A 252 16.23 8.07 15.96
CA THR A 252 16.89 6.79 15.68
C THR A 252 16.81 6.47 14.19
N ALA A 253 17.92 6.07 13.57
CA ALA A 253 17.91 5.70 12.16
C ALA A 253 17.08 4.42 11.93
N TYR A 254 16.52 4.24 10.73
CA TYR A 254 15.65 3.10 10.43
C TYR A 254 16.34 1.74 10.65
N GLY A 255 17.59 1.59 10.20
CA GLY A 255 18.35 0.35 10.36
C GLY A 255 18.81 0.06 11.79
N ASP A 256 18.72 1.05 12.68
CA ASP A 256 19.22 0.91 14.05
C ASP A 256 18.12 0.35 14.99
N PRO A 257 18.51 -0.44 16.01
CA PRO A 257 17.58 -0.84 17.06
C PRO A 257 17.14 0.40 17.86
N LEU A 258 15.93 0.38 18.41
CA LEU A 258 15.39 1.46 19.25
C LEU A 258 16.20 1.73 20.54
N GLY A 259 17.20 0.90 20.85
CA GLY A 259 18.02 0.96 22.06
C GLY A 259 17.52 0.01 23.15
N GLU A 260 18.39 -0.32 24.11
CA GLU A 260 18.12 -1.35 25.13
C GLU A 260 16.84 -1.09 25.93
N ARG A 261 16.50 0.19 26.18
CA ARG A 261 15.27 0.59 26.90
C ARG A 261 13.98 0.01 26.28
N TYR A 262 13.96 -0.22 24.97
CA TYR A 262 12.75 -0.63 24.26
C TYR A 262 12.83 -2.06 23.70
N ALA A 263 13.97 -2.74 23.89
CA ALA A 263 14.25 -4.03 23.25
C ALA A 263 13.24 -5.13 23.61
N ASP A 264 12.79 -5.14 24.87
CA ASP A 264 11.85 -6.14 25.40
C ASP A 264 10.38 -5.69 25.35
N LYS A 265 10.09 -4.53 24.75
CA LYS A 265 8.73 -3.98 24.72
C LYS A 265 7.89 -4.62 23.63
N THR A 266 6.64 -4.92 23.96
CA THR A 266 5.64 -5.33 22.96
C THR A 266 5.31 -4.18 22.00
N GLY A 267 4.64 -4.51 20.90
CA GLY A 267 4.13 -3.49 19.97
C GLY A 267 3.18 -2.50 20.65
N VAL A 268 2.35 -2.94 21.60
CA VAL A 268 1.41 -2.07 22.34
C VAL A 268 2.15 -1.20 23.36
N GLU A 269 3.14 -1.75 24.06
CA GLU A 269 3.97 -0.98 25.00
C GLU A 269 4.75 0.14 24.29
N LEU A 270 5.22 -0.09 23.05
CA LEU A 270 5.83 0.94 22.23
C LEU A 270 4.86 2.08 21.88
N LEU A 271 3.55 1.80 21.74
CA LEU A 271 2.55 2.86 21.55
C LEU A 271 2.46 3.77 22.77
N GLY A 272 2.56 3.19 23.98
CA GLY A 272 2.63 3.95 25.22
C GLY A 272 3.87 4.86 25.29
N GLU A 273 5.02 4.39 24.79
CA GLU A 273 6.23 5.22 24.70
C GLU A 273 6.06 6.37 23.70
N VAL A 274 5.44 6.13 22.54
CA VAL A 274 5.09 7.21 21.59
C VAL A 274 4.20 8.25 22.25
N GLN A 275 3.13 7.82 22.95
CA GLN A 275 2.24 8.72 23.70
C GLN A 275 2.99 9.50 24.79
N GLY A 276 3.99 8.89 25.42
CA GLY A 276 4.86 9.56 26.38
C GLY A 276 5.67 10.71 25.77
N VAL A 277 6.09 10.58 24.51
CA VAL A 277 6.86 11.61 23.78
C VAL A 277 5.96 12.74 23.26
N VAL A 278 4.82 12.40 22.65
CA VAL A 278 3.93 13.36 21.99
C VAL A 278 2.83 13.93 22.91
N GLY A 279 2.72 13.38 24.13
CA GLY A 279 1.68 13.72 25.09
C GLY A 279 0.31 13.11 24.76
N GLY A 280 -0.69 13.35 25.61
CA GLY A 280 -2.02 12.73 25.54
C GLY A 280 -2.88 13.07 24.31
N HIS A 281 -2.36 13.82 23.33
CA HIS A 281 -3.07 14.17 22.10
C HIS A 281 -3.07 13.03 21.08
N ALA A 282 -2.10 12.12 21.14
CA ALA A 282 -2.08 10.93 20.28
C ALA A 282 -2.93 9.81 20.88
N CYS A 283 -4.12 9.59 20.32
CA CYS A 283 -5.03 8.53 20.75
C CYS A 283 -4.62 7.18 20.13
N VAL A 284 -4.50 6.14 20.95
CA VAL A 284 -4.39 4.76 20.48
C VAL A 284 -5.80 4.17 20.42
N PRO A 285 -6.27 3.66 19.27
CA PRO A 285 -7.57 2.99 19.18
C PRO A 285 -7.68 1.84 20.20
N ALA A 286 -8.81 1.75 20.91
CA ALA A 286 -9.02 0.74 21.96
C ALA A 286 -8.74 -0.70 21.47
N ALA A 287 -9.17 -1.01 20.24
CA ALA A 287 -8.94 -2.31 19.62
C ALA A 287 -7.45 -2.69 19.44
N LEU A 288 -6.54 -1.70 19.42
CA LEU A 288 -5.08 -1.92 19.43
C LEU A 288 -4.51 -1.89 20.84
N ALA A 289 -4.99 -0.98 21.69
CA ALA A 289 -4.50 -0.81 23.06
C ALA A 289 -4.69 -2.07 23.95
N GLU A 290 -5.66 -2.91 23.61
CA GLU A 290 -6.01 -4.11 24.40
C GLU A 290 -5.36 -5.41 23.86
N LEU A 291 -4.55 -5.34 22.79
CA LEU A 291 -4.05 -6.53 22.10
C LEU A 291 -3.17 -7.44 22.97
N ASP A 292 -2.32 -6.87 23.84
CA ASP A 292 -1.44 -7.65 24.71
C ASP A 292 -2.22 -8.46 25.77
N ALA A 293 -3.39 -7.98 26.17
CA ALA A 293 -4.27 -8.68 27.10
C ALA A 293 -5.20 -9.68 26.39
N ALA A 294 -5.26 -9.64 25.06
CA ALA A 294 -6.17 -10.47 24.28
C ALA A 294 -5.64 -11.90 24.15
N THR A 295 -6.55 -12.89 24.25
CA THR A 295 -6.19 -14.29 24.02
C THR A 295 -5.99 -14.56 22.52
N ALA A 296 -4.81 -15.07 22.15
CA ALA A 296 -4.52 -15.48 20.78
C ALA A 296 -5.50 -16.57 20.32
N ARG A 297 -6.30 -16.27 19.30
CA ARG A 297 -7.35 -17.17 18.79
C ARG A 297 -6.83 -18.22 17.81
N PHE A 298 -5.74 -17.93 17.10
CA PHE A 298 -5.19 -18.77 16.04
C PHE A 298 -3.67 -18.89 16.21
N THR A 299 -3.18 -20.12 16.26
CA THR A 299 -1.75 -20.44 16.42
C THR A 299 -1.26 -21.48 15.42
N ALA A 300 -2.14 -21.93 14.52
CA ALA A 300 -1.82 -22.94 13.54
C ALA A 300 -0.82 -22.41 12.51
N THR A 301 0.20 -23.21 12.22
CA THR A 301 1.16 -22.96 11.15
C THR A 301 1.11 -24.05 10.08
N VAL A 302 1.50 -23.69 8.86
CA VAL A 302 1.50 -24.57 7.69
C VAL A 302 2.80 -24.38 6.92
N GLU A 303 3.26 -25.42 6.24
CA GLU A 303 4.39 -25.31 5.33
C GLU A 303 4.05 -24.42 4.13
N ALA A 304 5.04 -23.68 3.64
CA ALA A 304 4.91 -22.95 2.40
C ALA A 304 4.61 -23.89 1.21
N GLY A 305 3.85 -23.38 0.25
CA GLY A 305 3.46 -24.10 -0.96
C GLY A 305 1.99 -24.54 -1.00
N ARG A 306 1.57 -24.96 -2.19
CA ARG A 306 0.18 -25.33 -2.49
C ARG A 306 -0.37 -26.34 -1.49
N ASP A 307 0.32 -27.46 -1.32
CA ASP A 307 -0.17 -28.60 -0.53
C ASP A 307 -0.38 -28.21 0.95
N GLY A 308 0.49 -27.37 1.52
CA GLY A 308 0.34 -26.85 2.88
C GLY A 308 -0.94 -26.04 3.06
N VAL A 309 -1.21 -25.11 2.14
CA VAL A 309 -2.43 -24.30 2.13
C VAL A 309 -3.68 -25.16 1.90
N GLU A 310 -3.64 -26.08 0.93
CA GLU A 310 -4.77 -26.95 0.62
C GLU A 310 -5.14 -27.87 1.78
N ASN A 311 -4.14 -28.50 2.40
CA ASN A 311 -4.36 -29.39 3.53
C ASN A 311 -4.97 -28.62 4.71
N ALA A 312 -4.51 -27.40 4.96
CA ALA A 312 -5.07 -26.54 6.01
C ALA A 312 -6.53 -26.15 5.73
N VAL A 313 -6.85 -25.78 4.49
CA VAL A 313 -8.23 -25.48 4.07
C VAL A 313 -9.13 -26.71 4.22
N ARG A 314 -8.66 -27.87 3.74
CA ARG A 314 -9.40 -29.14 3.86
C ARG A 314 -9.65 -29.49 5.32
N ALA A 315 -8.60 -29.51 6.15
CA ALA A 315 -8.69 -29.81 7.58
C ALA A 315 -9.64 -28.86 8.32
N TRP A 316 -9.60 -27.57 8.00
CA TRP A 316 -10.50 -26.59 8.60
C TRP A 316 -11.96 -26.76 8.19
N LEU A 317 -12.22 -27.13 6.94
CA LEU A 317 -13.58 -27.34 6.43
C LEU A 317 -14.15 -28.71 6.78
N THR A 318 -13.32 -29.69 7.13
CA THR A 318 -13.75 -31.02 7.60
C THR A 318 -13.86 -31.11 9.10
N GLY A 319 -13.07 -30.34 9.86
CA GLY A 319 -13.18 -30.22 11.32
C GLY A 319 -14.32 -29.31 11.80
N ARG A 320 -15.25 -28.95 10.92
CA ARG A 320 -16.41 -28.08 11.18
C ARG A 320 -17.71 -28.86 11.11
#